data_AF-A0A155TVD7-F1
#
_entry.id   AF-A0A155TVD7-F1
#
_cell.length_a   1.000
_cell.length_b   1.000
_cell.length_c   1.000
_cell.angle_alpha   90.00
_cell.angle_beta   90.00
_cell.angle_gamma   90.00
#
_symmetry.space_group_name_H-M   'P 1'
#
loop_
_entity.id
_entity.type
_entity.pdbx_description
1 polymer ?
#
loop_
_entity_poly.entity_id
_entity_poly.type
_entity_poly.pdbx_seq_one_letter_code
_entity_poly.pdbx_strand_id
1 'polypeptide(L)'
;MSIFNELKSSLEEAVEIHNGRKAASRVTRYEVADVRAIREQLNITQSEMAKALGTSVDTIKSWESKRRNPTGLAAKVLNVIRENPAFYKALAGQ
;
A
#
# COMPACT_ATOMS: atom_id res chain seq x y z
N MET A 1 -8.18 -38.43 13.54
CA MET A 1 -6.87 -37.75 13.66
C MET A 1 -6.80 -37.07 15.02
N SER A 2 -5.61 -36.94 15.61
CA SER A 2 -5.42 -36.28 16.91
C SER A 2 -5.03 -34.82 16.70
N ILE A 3 -5.63 -33.90 17.47
CA ILE A 3 -5.38 -32.45 17.40
C ILE A 3 -3.89 -32.09 17.56
N PHE A 4 -3.14 -32.90 18.33
CA PHE A 4 -1.71 -32.74 18.49
C PHE A 4 -0.94 -32.91 17.17
N ASN A 5 -1.32 -33.90 16.37
CA ASN A 5 -0.67 -34.15 15.08
C ASN A 5 -0.97 -33.05 14.07
N GLU A 6 -2.20 -32.53 14.07
CA GLU A 6 -2.61 -31.41 13.22
C GLU A 6 -1.86 -30.12 13.59
N LEU A 7 -1.73 -29.83 14.89
CA LEU A 7 -0.95 -28.69 15.39
C LEU A 7 0.52 -28.81 15.01
N LYS A 8 1.15 -29.97 15.25
CA LYS A 8 2.54 -30.22 14.90
C LYS A 8 2.78 -29.99 13.40
N SER A 9 1.94 -30.57 12.55
CA SER A 9 2.05 -30.44 11.10
C SER A 9 1.90 -28.99 10.63
N SER A 10 0.96 -28.22 11.21
CA SER A 10 0.78 -26.81 10.88
C SER A 10 1.98 -25.94 11.27
N LEU A 11 2.64 -26.26 12.39
CA LEU A 11 3.82 -25.53 12.86
C LEU A 11 5.04 -25.81 12.00
N GLU A 12 5.26 -27.08 11.64
CA GLU A 12 6.32 -27.48 10.70
C GLU A 12 6.15 -26.79 9.34
N GLU A 13 4.93 -26.74 8.83
CA GLU A 13 4.60 -26.00 7.61
C GLU A 13 4.91 -24.50 7.73
N ALA A 14 4.59 -23.87 8.86
CA ALA A 14 4.91 -22.46 9.10
C ALA A 14 6.43 -22.19 9.06
N VAL A 15 7.25 -23.10 9.60
CA VAL A 15 8.72 -23.01 9.55
C VAL A 15 9.24 -23.15 8.13
N GLU A 16 8.71 -24.10 7.35
CA GLU A 16 9.09 -24.26 5.94
C GLU A 16 8.75 -23.04 5.09
N ILE A 17 7.59 -22.41 5.35
CA ILE A 17 7.19 -21.15 4.71
C ILE A 17 8.14 -20.02 5.09
N HIS A 18 8.46 -19.87 6.38
CA HIS A 18 9.37 -18.83 6.87
C HIS A 18 10.77 -18.95 6.24
N ASN A 19 11.28 -20.18 6.10
CA ASN A 19 12.58 -20.45 5.51
C ASN A 19 12.58 -20.41 3.97
N GLY A 20 11.45 -20.11 3.33
CA GLY A 20 11.31 -20.07 1.87
C GLY A 20 11.39 -21.44 1.18
N ARG A 21 11.34 -22.53 1.96
CA ARG A 21 11.40 -23.92 1.47
C ARG A 21 10.03 -24.42 0.99
N LYS A 22 8.95 -23.76 1.40
CA LYS A 22 7.58 -24.02 0.95
C LYS A 22 6.86 -22.71 0.63
N ALA A 23 6.09 -22.67 -0.46
CA ALA A 23 5.24 -21.52 -0.77
C ALA A 23 4.00 -21.51 0.14
N ALA A 24 3.64 -20.34 0.67
CA ALA A 24 2.38 -20.17 1.40
C ALA A 24 1.19 -20.45 0.48
N SER A 25 0.19 -21.17 0.99
CA SER A 25 -1.03 -21.51 0.23
C SER A 25 -1.81 -20.27 -0.23
N ARG A 26 -1.75 -19.18 0.56
CA ARG A 26 -2.33 -17.87 0.25
C ARG A 26 -1.39 -16.77 0.75
N VAL A 27 -1.15 -15.77 -0.09
CA VAL A 27 -0.42 -14.56 0.28
C VAL A 27 -1.32 -13.37 0.01
N THR A 28 -1.64 -12.61 1.06
CA THR A 28 -2.29 -11.30 0.92
C THR A 28 -1.21 -10.24 0.99
N ARG A 29 -0.84 -9.64 -0.17
CA ARG A 29 0.08 -8.52 -0.21
C ARG A 29 -0.70 -7.22 -0.03
N TYR A 30 -0.29 -6.42 0.96
CA TYR A 30 -0.74 -5.04 1.11
C TYR A 30 0.35 -4.13 0.54
N GLU A 31 0.21 -3.75 -0.72
CA GLU A 31 1.00 -2.68 -1.31
C GLU A 31 0.55 -1.36 -0.68
N VAL A 32 1.28 -0.90 0.34
CA VAL A 32 1.10 0.46 0.86
C VAL A 32 1.72 1.40 -0.15
N ALA A 33 0.90 2.21 -0.82
CA ALA A 33 1.39 3.21 -1.76
C ALA A 33 2.37 4.16 -1.05
N ASP A 34 3.59 4.27 -1.57
CA ASP A 34 4.55 5.27 -1.12
C ASP A 34 4.14 6.62 -1.69
N VAL A 35 3.29 7.33 -0.93
CA VAL A 35 2.74 8.63 -1.31
C VAL A 35 3.84 9.65 -1.59
N ARG A 36 4.95 9.56 -0.86
CA ARG A 36 6.08 10.48 -1.01
C ARG A 36 6.76 10.26 -2.36
N ALA A 37 7.04 9.00 -2.70
CA ALA A 37 7.64 8.65 -3.98
C ALA A 37 6.75 9.09 -5.16
N ILE A 38 5.44 8.88 -5.06
CA ILE A 38 4.49 9.33 -6.08
C ILE A 38 4.52 10.86 -6.23
N ARG A 39 4.54 11.60 -5.11
CA ARG A 39 4.60 13.07 -5.13
C ARG A 39 5.89 13.59 -5.76
N GLU A 40 7.02 12.98 -5.40
CA GLU A 40 8.34 13.36 -5.91
C GLU A 40 8.48 13.03 -7.40
N GLN A 41 7.92 11.90 -7.87
CA GLN A 41 7.84 11.57 -9.30
C GLN A 41 7.06 12.62 -10.10
N LEU A 42 6.02 13.21 -9.52
CA LEU A 42 5.23 14.28 -10.14
C LEU A 42 5.87 15.66 -10.01
N ASN A 43 6.92 15.81 -9.20
CA ASN A 43 7.59 17.07 -8.88
C ASN A 43 6.62 18.17 -8.37
N ILE A 44 5.71 17.78 -7.46
CA ILE A 44 4.73 18.67 -6.85
C ILE A 44 4.91 18.78 -5.33
N THR A 45 4.31 19.82 -4.75
CA THR A 45 4.26 20.06 -3.30
C THR A 45 3.20 19.18 -2.61
N GLN A 46 3.31 19.04 -1.29
CA GLN A 46 2.29 18.34 -0.49
C GLN A 46 0.91 19.01 -0.61
N SER A 47 0.89 20.36 -0.71
CA SER A 47 -0.34 21.15 -0.85
C SER A 47 -1.04 20.90 -2.18
N GLU A 48 -0.28 20.81 -3.28
CA GLU A 48 -0.84 20.51 -4.60
C GLU A 48 -1.40 19.08 -4.68
N MET A 49 -0.69 18.11 -4.09
CA MET A 49 -1.20 16.74 -4.01
C MET A 49 -2.45 16.65 -3.13
N ALA A 50 -2.46 17.34 -1.98
CA ALA A 50 -3.62 17.39 -1.09
C ALA A 50 -4.86 17.96 -1.80
N LYS A 51 -4.68 19.06 -2.53
CA LYS A 51 -5.74 19.69 -3.32
C LYS A 51 -6.28 18.74 -4.39
N ALA A 52 -5.41 18.12 -5.19
CA ALA A 52 -5.82 17.21 -6.26
C ALA A 52 -6.55 15.95 -5.75
N LEU A 53 -6.24 15.51 -4.52
CA LEU A 53 -6.90 14.35 -3.90
C LEU A 53 -8.10 14.73 -3.01
N GLY A 54 -8.44 16.01 -2.91
CA GLY A 54 -9.55 16.48 -2.07
C GLY A 54 -9.34 16.18 -0.57
N THR A 55 -8.10 16.24 -0.09
CA THR A 55 -7.73 15.94 1.31
C THR A 55 -6.92 17.08 1.93
N SER A 56 -6.70 17.03 3.25
CA SER A 56 -5.83 17.97 3.93
C SER A 56 -4.34 17.66 3.73
N VAL A 57 -3.49 18.69 3.83
CA VAL A 57 -2.02 18.55 3.81
C VAL A 57 -1.54 17.65 4.95
N ASP A 58 -2.19 17.70 6.11
CA ASP A 58 -1.85 16.83 7.24
C ASP A 58 -2.13 15.35 6.97
N THR A 59 -3.16 15.04 6.18
CA THR A 59 -3.39 13.66 5.72
C THR A 59 -2.26 13.20 4.81
N ILE A 60 -1.80 14.04 3.86
CA ILE A 60 -0.65 13.71 3.01
C ILE A 60 0.60 13.50 3.86
N LYS A 61 0.91 14.40 4.79
CA LYS A 61 2.05 14.24 5.72
C LYS A 61 1.94 12.95 6.55
N SER A 62 0.75 12.62 7.04
CA SER A 62 0.50 11.40 7.80
C SER A 62 0.72 10.13 6.96
N TRP A 63 0.40 10.18 5.66
CA TRP A 63 0.66 9.08 4.73
C TRP A 63 2.15 8.97 4.36
N GLU A 64 2.81 10.08 4.03
CA GLU A 64 4.25 10.09 3.73
C GLU A 64 5.11 9.64 4.90
N SER A 65 4.68 9.94 6.14
CA SER A 65 5.36 9.49 7.37
C SER A 65 4.94 8.09 7.85
N LYS A 66 4.05 7.41 7.12
CA LYS A 66 3.51 6.07 7.46
C LYS A 66 2.80 5.99 8.83
N ARG A 67 2.42 7.14 9.42
CA ARG A 67 1.56 7.18 10.63
C ARG A 67 0.16 6.65 10.36
N ARG A 68 -0.34 6.91 9.15
CA ARG A 68 -1.57 6.32 8.58
C ARG A 68 -1.26 5.93 7.15
N ASN A 69 -2.05 5.04 6.58
CA ASN A 69 -1.89 4.64 5.18
C ASN A 69 -3.16 5.01 4.40
N PRO A 70 -3.04 5.39 3.12
CA PRO A 70 -4.21 5.55 2.26
C PRO A 70 -4.93 4.20 2.13
N THR A 71 -6.25 4.23 2.21
CA THR A 71 -7.11 3.04 2.07
C THR A 71 -8.25 3.31 1.10
N GLY A 72 -8.96 2.25 0.68
CA GLY A 72 -10.15 2.38 -0.16
C GLY A 72 -9.87 3.11 -1.47
N LEU A 73 -10.67 4.13 -1.77
CA LEU A 73 -10.56 4.89 -3.03
C LEU A 73 -9.23 5.66 -3.13
N ALA A 74 -8.75 6.25 -2.03
CA ALA A 74 -7.48 7.00 -2.04
C ALA A 74 -6.30 6.12 -2.46
N ALA A 75 -6.23 4.88 -1.95
CA ALA A 75 -5.21 3.92 -2.34
C ALA A 75 -5.29 3.55 -3.83
N LYS A 76 -6.52 3.36 -4.36
CA LYS A 76 -6.73 3.07 -5.78
C LYS A 76 -6.29 4.24 -6.67
N VAL A 77 -6.67 5.47 -6.32
CA VAL A 77 -6.30 6.67 -7.08
C VAL A 77 -4.78 6.87 -7.06
N LEU A 78 -4.13 6.72 -5.91
CA LEU A 78 -2.67 6.78 -5.81
C LEU A 78 -1.98 5.72 -6.66
N ASN A 79 -2.50 4.50 -6.72
CA ASN A 79 -1.98 3.46 -7.62
C ASN A 79 -2.15 3.84 -9.09
N VAL A 80 -3.29 4.39 -9.49
CA VAL A 80 -3.52 4.86 -10.87
C VAL A 80 -2.55 5.99 -11.23
N ILE A 81 -2.33 6.95 -10.31
CA ILE A 81 -1.37 8.04 -10.52
C ILE A 81 0.06 7.49 -10.64
N ARG A 82 0.42 6.49 -9.83
CA ARG A 82 1.73 5.82 -9.89
C ARG A 82 1.96 5.14 -11.25
N GLU A 83 0.95 4.44 -11.77
CA GLU A 83 1.00 3.74 -13.05
C GLU A 83 0.89 4.70 -14.26
N ASN A 84 0.14 5.80 -14.11
CA ASN A 84 -0.07 6.81 -15.13
C ASN A 84 0.05 8.22 -14.53
N PRO A 85 1.27 8.79 -14.46
CA PRO A 85 1.50 10.12 -13.90
C PRO A 85 0.71 11.25 -14.59
N ALA A 86 0.34 11.09 -15.87
CA ALA A 86 -0.46 12.09 -16.58
C ALA A 86 -1.88 12.21 -16.01
N PHE A 87 -2.40 11.18 -15.36
CA PHE A 87 -3.72 11.19 -14.72
C PHE A 87 -3.85 12.26 -13.62
N TYR A 88 -2.74 12.61 -12.95
CA TYR A 88 -2.72 13.70 -11.97
C TYR A 88 -3.24 15.02 -12.56
N LYS A 89 -2.91 15.34 -13.81
CA LYS A 89 -3.35 16.60 -14.45
C LYS A 89 -4.87 16.66 -14.62
N ALA A 90 -5.51 15.51 -14.86
CA ALA A 90 -6.96 15.43 -14.96
C ALA A 90 -7.64 15.67 -13.60
N LEU A 91 -7.02 15.23 -12.50
CA LEU A 91 -7.49 15.49 -11.14
C LEU A 91 -7.23 16.94 -10.69
N ALA A 92 -6.06 17.48 -11.00
CA ALA A 92 -5.66 18.83 -10.58
C ALA A 92 -6.41 19.96 -11.31
N GLY A 93 -7.02 19.67 -12.47
CA GLY A 93 -7.81 20.62 -13.24
C GLY A 93 -9.28 20.71 -12.85
N GLN A 94 -9.73 19.96 -11.83
CA GLN A 94 -11.09 20.02 -11.29
C GLN A 94 -11.24 21.01 -10.14
#